data_AF-A0A699Z3I3-F1
#
_entry.id   AF-A0A699Z3I3-F1
#
_cell.length_a   1.000
_cell.length_b   1.000
_cell.length_c   1.000
_cell.angle_alpha   90.00
_cell.angle_beta   90.00
_cell.angle_gamma   90.00
#
_symmetry.space_group_name_H-M   'P 1'
#
loop_
_entity.id
_entity.type
_entity.pdbx_description
1 polymer ?
#
loop_
_entity_poly.entity_id
_entity_poly.type
_entity_poly.pdbx_seq_one_letter_code
_entity_poly.pdbx_strand_id
1 'polypeptide(L)'
;MHVATGFRLHSHEVAYSRGSQQQSVTAYPTADDGNSLWSITGTLDTPCLPGSSIKKGEPQHQWCSSAPHSPKGAADLQQQHEEGLP
;
A
#
# COMPACT_ATOMS: atom_id res chain seq x y z
N MET A 1 5.38 4.33 -8.51
CA MET A 1 5.84 5.74 -8.35
C MET A 1 4.80 6.64 -8.98
N HIS A 2 4.40 7.70 -8.29
CA HIS A 2 3.51 8.72 -8.82
C HIS A 2 4.27 9.60 -9.81
N VAL A 3 3.79 9.69 -11.06
CA VAL A 3 4.55 10.30 -12.16
C VAL A 3 4.77 11.80 -11.97
N ALA A 4 3.77 12.53 -11.45
CA ALA A 4 3.85 13.98 -11.36
C ALA A 4 4.71 14.48 -10.18
N THR A 5 4.72 13.74 -9.05
CA THR A 5 5.40 14.18 -7.83
C THR A 5 6.69 13.41 -7.55
N GLY A 6 6.86 12.22 -8.14
CA GLY A 6 7.98 11.32 -7.85
C GLY A 6 7.83 10.49 -6.57
N PHE A 7 6.78 10.71 -5.77
CA PHE A 7 6.55 10.00 -4.53
C PHE A 7 6.11 8.54 -4.78
N ARG A 8 6.34 7.68 -3.80
CA ARG A 8 6.02 6.25 -3.84
C ARG A 8 4.97 5.93 -2.81
N LEU A 9 4.16 4.92 -3.11
CA LEU A 9 3.18 4.38 -2.16
C LEU A 9 3.96 3.78 -0.99
N HIS A 10 3.63 4.15 0.24
CA HIS A 10 4.37 3.80 1.45
C HIS A 10 3.42 3.39 2.56
N SER A 11 3.79 2.37 3.34
CA SER A 11 3.01 1.92 4.50
C SER A 11 3.92 1.72 5.72
N HIS A 12 3.43 2.09 6.90
CA HIS A 12 4.21 2.07 8.15
C HIS A 12 3.29 1.74 9.34
N GLU A 13 3.86 1.46 10.51
CA GLU A 13 3.11 1.08 11.73
C GLU A 13 2.43 2.29 12.41
N VAL A 14 1.79 3.16 11.63
CA VAL A 14 0.92 4.23 12.12
C VAL A 14 -0.43 4.02 11.49
N ALA A 15 -1.42 3.75 12.32
CA ALA A 15 -2.81 3.67 11.91
C ALA A 15 -3.41 5.07 11.72
N TYR A 16 -4.49 5.18 10.94
CA TYR A 16 -5.28 6.40 10.92
C TYR A 16 -5.85 6.67 12.33
N SER A 17 -5.64 7.88 12.84
CA SER A 17 -6.06 8.28 14.18
C SER A 17 -7.58 8.43 14.36
N ARG A 18 -8.33 8.42 13.26
CA ARG A 18 -9.80 8.48 13.21
C ARG A 18 -10.32 7.55 12.11
N GLY A 19 -11.59 7.15 12.18
CA GLY A 19 -12.19 6.24 11.20
C GLY A 19 -11.85 4.78 11.46
N SER A 20 -11.36 4.05 10.44
CA SER A 20 -11.13 2.60 10.49
C SER A 20 -10.09 2.16 11.52
N GLN A 21 -9.17 3.07 11.90
CA GLN A 21 -7.97 2.76 12.69
C GLN A 21 -7.11 1.65 12.08
N GLN A 22 -7.28 1.40 10.78
CA GLN A 22 -6.40 0.51 10.03
C GLN A 22 -5.10 1.23 9.67
N GLN A 23 -4.12 0.44 9.23
CA GLN A 23 -2.80 0.94 8.85
C GLN A 23 -2.90 2.05 7.79
N SER A 24 -2.11 3.10 7.97
CA SER A 24 -2.09 4.22 7.03
C SER A 24 -1.21 3.97 5.82
N VAL A 25 -1.62 4.56 4.69
CA VAL A 25 -0.89 4.53 3.44
C VAL A 25 -0.60 5.97 3.04
N THR A 26 0.68 6.29 2.82
CA THR A 26 1.14 7.65 2.53
C THR A 26 1.96 7.68 1.24
N ALA A 27 2.27 8.89 0.79
CA ALA A 27 3.22 9.13 -0.28
C ALA A 27 4.59 9.45 0.35
N TYR A 28 5.63 8.70 -0.01
CA TYR A 28 6.99 8.91 0.52
C TYR A 28 8.00 9.20 -0.60
N PRO A 29 8.90 10.20 -0.46
CA PRO A 29 9.78 10.63 -1.54
C PRO A 29 11.01 9.74 -1.75
N THR A 30 11.42 8.98 -0.73
CA THR A 30 12.66 8.19 -0.79
C THR A 30 12.49 6.92 -1.61
N ALA A 31 13.46 6.65 -2.48
CA ALA A 31 13.41 5.51 -3.39
C ALA A 31 13.83 4.17 -2.79
N ASP A 32 14.69 4.19 -1.78
CA ASP A 32 15.29 2.99 -1.18
C ASP A 32 14.73 2.75 0.22
N ASP A 33 13.43 2.47 0.26
CA ASP A 33 12.71 2.28 1.50
C ASP A 33 11.84 1.02 1.38
N GLY A 34 12.05 0.07 2.31
CA GLY A 34 11.36 -1.23 2.30
C GLY A 34 9.85 -1.09 2.52
N ASN A 35 9.43 -0.02 3.19
CA ASN A 35 8.04 0.34 3.40
C ASN A 35 7.34 0.84 2.13
N SER A 36 8.11 1.09 1.07
CA SER A 36 7.62 1.47 -0.26
C SER A 36 7.56 0.30 -1.25
N LEU A 37 7.90 -0.92 -0.80
CA LEU A 37 7.81 -2.15 -1.61
C LEU A 37 6.45 -2.81 -1.43
N TRP A 38 5.82 -3.24 -2.54
CA TRP A 38 4.50 -3.86 -2.55
C TRP A 38 4.52 -5.16 -3.34
N SER A 39 3.83 -6.17 -2.83
CA SER A 39 3.56 -7.42 -3.52
C SER A 39 2.14 -7.43 -4.07
N ILE A 40 1.99 -7.92 -5.29
CA ILE A 40 0.70 -8.07 -5.96
C ILE A 40 0.30 -9.55 -5.87
N THR A 41 -0.91 -9.80 -5.37
CA THR A 41 -1.49 -11.14 -5.36
C THR A 41 -2.86 -11.16 -6.03
N GLY A 42 -3.22 -12.30 -6.61
CA GLY A 42 -4.54 -12.53 -7.17
C GLY A 42 -5.64 -12.44 -6.11
N THR A 43 -6.89 -12.55 -6.55
CA THR A 43 -8.01 -12.62 -5.62
C THR A 43 -8.04 -13.96 -4.88
N LEU A 44 -8.88 -14.06 -3.86
CA LEU A 44 -9.11 -15.27 -3.10
C LEU A 44 -9.74 -16.34 -4.00
N ASP A 45 -10.68 -15.93 -4.86
CA ASP A 45 -11.37 -16.80 -5.80
C ASP A 45 -10.56 -17.09 -7.08
N THR A 46 -9.68 -16.17 -7.48
CA THR A 46 -8.77 -16.33 -8.63
C THR A 46 -7.33 -16.02 -8.22
N PRO A 47 -6.64 -16.96 -7.53
CA PRO A 47 -5.24 -16.81 -7.18
C PRO A 47 -4.36 -16.83 -8.43
N CYS A 48 -3.31 -16.02 -8.44
CA CYS A 48 -2.35 -15.96 -9.55
C CYS A 48 -1.05 -16.68 -9.22
N LEU A 49 -0.43 -17.34 -10.21
CA LEU A 49 0.93 -17.87 -10.06
C LEU A 49 1.95 -16.71 -10.04
N PRO A 50 2.95 -16.75 -9.14
CA PRO A 50 4.05 -15.78 -9.17
C PRO A 50 4.74 -15.76 -10.54
N GLY A 51 4.98 -14.56 -11.08
CA GLY A 51 5.61 -14.37 -12.38
C GLY A 51 4.68 -14.49 -13.59
N SER A 52 3.40 -14.86 -13.39
CA SER A 52 2.40 -14.80 -14.46
C SER A 52 2.16 -13.36 -14.91
N SER A 53 1.90 -13.19 -16.20
CA SER A 53 1.54 -11.89 -16.77
C SER A 53 0.19 -11.42 -16.24
N ILE A 54 0.15 -10.19 -15.74
CA ILE A 54 -1.08 -9.53 -15.28
C ILE A 54 -1.76 -8.86 -16.46
N LYS A 55 -3.03 -9.19 -16.72
CA LYS A 55 -3.81 -8.50 -17.76
C LYS A 55 -4.46 -7.23 -17.19
N LYS A 56 -4.63 -6.21 -18.05
CA LYS A 56 -5.41 -5.02 -17.68
C LYS A 56 -6.85 -5.45 -17.33
N GLY A 57 -7.33 -5.03 -16.17
CA GLY A 57 -8.69 -5.31 -15.70
C GLY A 57 -8.85 -6.66 -14.99
N GLU A 58 -7.76 -7.42 -14.83
CA GLU A 58 -7.78 -8.62 -14.00
C GLU A 58 -7.94 -8.23 -12.52
N PRO A 59 -8.88 -8.85 -11.79
CA PRO A 59 -9.13 -8.49 -10.40
C PRO A 59 -7.96 -8.92 -9.51
N GLN A 60 -7.59 -8.04 -8.58
CA GLN A 60 -6.54 -8.25 -7.58
C GLN A 60 -7.08 -7.75 -6.25
N HIS A 61 -7.07 -8.58 -5.21
CA HIS A 61 -7.63 -8.16 -3.93
C HIS A 61 -6.64 -7.44 -3.03
N GLN A 62 -5.34 -7.66 -3.22
CA GLN A 62 -4.41 -7.29 -2.16
C GLN A 62 -3.08 -6.78 -2.70
N TRP A 63 -2.77 -5.56 -2.26
CA TRP A 63 -1.45 -4.96 -2.31
C TRP A 63 -0.92 -5.03 -0.88
N CYS A 64 -0.01 -5.97 -0.62
CA CYS A 64 0.66 -6.05 0.68
C CYS A 64 1.96 -5.27 0.61
N SER A 65 2.23 -4.39 1.58
CA SER A 65 3.59 -3.89 1.75
C SER A 65 4.48 -5.07 2.16
N SER A 66 5.68 -5.13 1.60
CA SER A 66 6.72 -6.11 1.97
C SER A 66 7.53 -5.67 3.20
N ALA A 67 7.10 -4.61 3.87
CA ALA A 67 7.72 -4.09 5.07
C ALA A 67 7.78 -5.14 6.19
N PRO A 68 8.96 -5.45 6.75
CA PRO A 68 9.11 -6.49 7.78
C PRO A 68 8.37 -6.19 9.09
N HIS A 69 7.95 -4.93 9.31
CA HIS A 69 7.24 -4.47 10.50
C HIS A 69 5.76 -4.10 10.25
N SER A 70 5.23 -4.32 9.04
CA SER A 70 3.80 -4.09 8.79
C SER A 70 2.97 -5.32 9.15
N PRO A 71 1.91 -5.20 9.98
CA PRO A 71 0.94 -6.27 10.12
C PRO A 71 0.37 -6.57 8.72
N LYS A 72 0.39 -7.85 8.30
CA LYS A 72 0.01 -8.31 6.95
C LYS A 72 -1.51 -8.24 6.68
N GLY A 73 -2.13 -7.10 6.95
CA GLY A 73 -3.52 -6.79 6.62
C GLY A 73 -3.61 -5.93 5.36
N ALA A 74 -4.77 -5.95 4.71
CA ALA A 74 -5.09 -4.99 3.66
C ALA A 74 -5.03 -3.57 4.26
N ALA A 75 -4.16 -2.71 3.72
CA ALA A 75 -4.14 -1.31 4.09
C ALA A 75 -5.19 -0.58 3.24
N ASP A 76 -6.14 0.09 3.89
CA ASP A 76 -7.20 0.84 3.22
C ASP A 76 -6.68 2.23 2.83
N LEU A 77 -6.93 2.64 1.59
CA LEU A 77 -6.54 3.96 1.10
C LEU A 77 -7.55 4.99 1.61
N GLN A 78 -7.34 5.48 2.83
CA GLN A 78 -8.09 6.61 3.37
C GLN A 78 -7.24 7.88 3.32
N GLN A 79 -7.79 8.94 2.72
CA GLN A 79 -7.08 10.20 2.56
C GLN A 79 -6.84 10.83 3.94
N GLN A 80 -5.58 10.98 4.35
CA GLN A 80 -5.26 11.80 5.53
C GLN A 80 -5.58 13.25 5.17
N HIS A 81 -6.58 13.82 5.84
CA HIS A 81 -6.56 15.25 6.07
C HIS A 81 -5.46 15.45 7.12
N GLU A 82 -4.30 15.94 6.70
CA GLU A 82 -3.30 16.44 7.65
C GLU A 82 -3.93 17.65 8.34
N GLU A 83 -4.53 17.45 9.51
CA GLU A 83 -4.72 18.55 10.44
C GLU A 83 -3.30 18.87 10.93
N GLY A 84 -2.69 19.86 10.27
CA GLY A 84 -1.39 20.39 10.65
C GLY A 84 -1.40 20.70 12.14
N LEU A 85 -0.55 20.03 12.89
CA LEU A 85 -0.22 20.46 14.24
C LEU A 85 0.92 21.49 14.17
N PRO A 86 0.90 22.49 15.09
CA PRO A 86 1.73 23.70 15.06
C PRO A 86 3.23 23.45 15.24
#